data_AF-A0A447N1I0-F1
#
_entry.id   AF-A0A447N1I0-F1
#
_cell.length_a   1.000
_cell.length_b   1.000
_cell.length_c   1.000
_cell.angle_alpha   90.00
_cell.angle_beta   90.00
_cell.angle_gamma   90.00
#
_symmetry.space_group_name_H-M   'P 1'
#
loop_
_entity.id
_entity.type
_entity.pdbx_description
1 polymer ?
#
loop_
_entity_poly.entity_id
_entity_poly.type
_entity_poly.pdbx_seq_one_letter_code
_entity_poly.pdbx_strand_id
1 'polypeptide(L)'
;MHAQIWVVSMLLISIVLIVLTIVKFKFHPFLALLLASFFVGAMMGMGPLEMVTAIENGIGGTLGFLAAVIGLGTILGKMMEVSGAAERIGLTLQRCRWLSADVIMVLVGADLRYHVVRGSGRRVAHPTGVFYR
;
A
#
# COMPACT_ATOMS: atom_id res chain seq x y z
N MET A 1 34.02 10.88 6.62
CA MET A 1 33.28 11.01 5.34
C MET A 1 33.11 9.68 4.62
N HIS A 2 34.16 8.90 4.33
CA HIS A 2 34.03 7.62 3.61
C HIS A 2 32.99 6.63 4.18
N ALA A 3 32.91 6.45 5.50
CA ALA A 3 31.92 5.55 6.11
C ALA A 3 30.46 5.94 5.82
N GLN A 4 30.15 7.23 5.66
CA GLN A 4 28.79 7.68 5.35
C GLN A 4 28.40 7.30 3.92
N ILE A 5 29.34 7.39 2.96
CA ILE A 5 29.11 6.95 1.58
C ILE A 5 28.79 5.45 1.53
N TRP A 6 29.48 4.64 2.35
CA TRP A 6 29.24 3.19 2.41
C TRP A 6 27.83 2.86 2.89
N VAL A 7 27.36 3.49 3.97
CA VAL A 7 26.01 3.26 4.52
C VAL A 7 24.91 3.69 3.54
N VAL A 8 25.08 4.85 2.89
CA VAL A 8 24.12 5.35 1.90
C VAL A 8 24.06 4.44 0.68
N SER A 9 25.20 3.91 0.23
CA SER A 9 25.25 2.95 -0.88
C SER A 9 24.50 1.66 -0.56
N MET A 10 24.69 1.09 0.64
CA MET A 10 23.96 -0.11 1.08
C MET A 10 22.45 0.13 1.20
N LEU A 11 22.04 1.31 1.67
CA LEU A 11 20.62 1.71 1.73
C LEU A 11 19.99 1.70 0.34
N LEU A 12 20.65 2.32 -0.65
CA LEU A 12 20.19 2.34 -2.03
C LEU A 12 20.11 0.93 -2.64
N ILE A 13 21.13 0.10 -2.43
CA ILE A 13 21.13 -1.30 -2.86
C ILE A 13 19.94 -2.07 -2.26
N SER A 14 19.66 -1.87 -0.97
CA SER A 14 18.57 -2.58 -0.29
C SER A 14 17.20 -2.21 -0.85
N ILE A 15 16.96 -0.91 -1.08
CA ILE A 15 15.70 -0.45 -1.69
C ILE A 15 15.50 -1.08 -3.07
N VAL A 16 16.55 -1.10 -3.90
CA VAL A 16 16.51 -1.75 -5.22
C VAL A 16 16.23 -3.24 -5.09
N LEU A 17 16.88 -3.93 -4.13
CA LEU A 17 16.68 -5.35 -3.87
C LEU A 17 15.23 -5.66 -3.48
N ILE A 18 14.61 -4.85 -2.61
CA ILE A 18 13.21 -4.99 -2.20
C ILE A 18 12.28 -4.84 -3.41
N VAL A 19 12.43 -3.76 -4.18
CA VAL A 19 11.59 -3.49 -5.35
C VAL A 19 11.72 -4.60 -6.40
N LEU A 20 12.95 -5.05 -6.67
CA LEU A 20 13.20 -6.11 -7.64
C LEU A 20 12.62 -7.45 -7.19
N THR A 21 12.69 -7.76 -5.89
CA THR A 21 12.11 -8.96 -5.30
C THR A 21 10.58 -8.95 -5.42
N ILE A 22 9.93 -7.82 -5.12
CA ILE A 22 8.46 -7.71 -5.19
C ILE A 22 7.99 -7.79 -6.65
N VAL A 23 8.60 -7.01 -7.55
CA VAL A 23 8.14 -6.89 -8.95
C VAL A 23 8.47 -8.14 -9.77
N LYS A 24 9.67 -8.72 -9.61
CA LYS A 24 10.15 -9.81 -10.48
C LYS A 24 9.85 -11.19 -9.92
N PHE A 25 9.95 -11.39 -8.60
CA PHE A 25 9.75 -12.70 -7.97
C PHE A 25 8.33 -12.91 -7.42
N LYS A 26 7.47 -11.88 -7.45
CA LYS A 26 6.07 -11.94 -6.95
C LYS A 26 5.96 -12.45 -5.51
N PHE A 27 6.99 -12.22 -4.69
CA PHE A 27 6.95 -12.58 -3.26
C PHE A 27 6.05 -11.61 -2.49
N HIS A 28 5.47 -12.10 -1.38
CA HIS A 28 4.70 -11.26 -0.47
C HIS A 28 5.60 -10.13 0.09
N PRO A 29 5.15 -8.86 0.11
CA PRO A 29 5.99 -7.72 0.51
C PRO A 29 6.68 -7.89 1.87
N PHE A 30 5.98 -8.50 2.83
CA PHE A 30 6.53 -8.81 4.15
C PHE A 30 7.78 -9.71 4.08
N LEU A 31 7.74 -10.77 3.25
CA LEU A 31 8.86 -11.68 3.10
C LEU A 31 10.04 -11.01 2.38
N ALA A 32 9.75 -10.16 1.40
CA ALA A 32 10.76 -9.37 0.70
C ALA A 32 11.47 -8.39 1.67
N LEU A 33 10.72 -7.73 2.56
CA LEU A 33 11.28 -6.86 3.59
C LEU A 33 12.16 -7.64 4.57
N LEU A 34 11.69 -8.79 5.05
CA LEU A 34 12.44 -9.63 5.98
C LEU A 34 13.78 -10.08 5.37
N LEU A 35 13.76 -10.59 4.13
CA LEU A 35 14.97 -10.98 3.41
C LEU A 35 15.94 -9.81 3.21
N ALA A 36 15.43 -8.63 2.83
CA ALA A 36 16.26 -7.45 2.63
C ALA A 36 16.88 -6.95 3.96
N SER A 37 16.13 -6.99 5.06
CA SER A 37 16.67 -6.65 6.38
C SER A 37 17.76 -7.62 6.83
N PHE A 38 17.58 -8.92 6.61
CA PHE A 38 18.64 -9.91 6.86
C PHE A 38 19.88 -9.66 5.99
N PHE A 39 19.69 -9.35 4.72
CA PHE A 39 20.78 -9.03 3.81
C PHE A 39 21.58 -7.80 4.26
N VAL A 40 20.90 -6.72 4.64
CA VAL A 40 21.56 -5.49 5.11
C VAL A 40 22.25 -5.70 6.45
N GLY A 41 21.61 -6.35 7.41
CA GLY A 41 22.23 -6.59 8.72
C GLY A 41 23.47 -7.48 8.63
N ALA A 42 23.46 -8.47 7.73
CA ALA A 42 24.64 -9.28 7.44
C ALA A 42 25.77 -8.46 6.79
N MET A 43 25.45 -7.60 5.82
CA MET A 43 26.42 -6.69 5.18
C MET A 43 27.00 -5.64 6.15
N MET A 44 26.21 -5.21 7.15
CA MET A 44 26.65 -4.27 8.18
C MET A 44 27.41 -4.94 9.33
N GLY A 45 27.53 -6.27 9.33
CA GLY A 45 28.25 -7.02 10.37
C GLY A 45 27.55 -7.05 11.72
N MET A 46 26.22 -6.89 11.75
CA MET A 46 25.44 -6.96 12.98
C MET A 46 25.40 -8.40 13.52
N GLY A 47 25.40 -8.55 14.84
CA GLY A 47 25.22 -9.87 15.46
C GLY A 47 23.85 -10.47 15.12
N PRO A 48 23.69 -11.81 15.03
CA PRO A 48 22.41 -12.43 14.70
C PRO A 48 21.27 -12.02 15.64
N LEU A 49 21.57 -11.86 16.92
CA LEU A 49 20.60 -11.43 17.93
C LEU A 49 20.19 -9.96 17.74
N GLU A 50 21.15 -9.09 17.40
CA GLU A 50 20.93 -7.67 17.15
C GLU A 50 20.13 -7.42 15.87
N MET A 51 20.33 -8.27 14.85
CA MET A 51 19.54 -8.20 13.62
C MET A 51 18.07 -8.49 13.88
N VAL A 52 17.78 -9.56 14.64
CA VAL A 52 16.40 -9.93 14.97
C VAL A 52 15.73 -8.84 15.81
N THR A 53 16.41 -8.32 16.84
CA THR A 53 15.86 -7.24 17.66
C THR A 53 15.66 -5.95 16.86
N ALA A 54 16.57 -5.60 15.94
CA ALA A 54 16.39 -4.44 15.06
C ALA A 54 15.17 -4.59 14.13
N ILE A 55 14.97 -5.79 13.57
CA ILE A 55 13.81 -6.10 12.72
C ILE A 55 12.52 -6.04 13.55
N GLU A 56 12.50 -6.67 14.73
CA GLU A 56 11.35 -6.67 15.63
C GLU A 56 10.99 -5.26 16.09
N ASN A 57 11.97 -4.43 16.42
CA ASN A 57 11.72 -3.03 16.82
C ASN A 57 11.18 -2.20 15.64
N GLY A 58 11.74 -2.36 14.44
CA GLY A 58 11.28 -1.62 13.26
C GLY A 58 9.86 -2.02 12.84
N ILE A 59 9.62 -3.32 12.70
CA ILE A 59 8.30 -3.86 12.33
C ILE A 59 7.30 -3.67 13.46
N GLY A 60 7.67 -3.92 14.71
CA GLY A 60 6.80 -3.78 15.88
C GLY A 60 6.35 -2.34 16.13
N GLY A 61 7.25 -1.36 15.95
CA GLY A 61 6.89 0.05 16.06
C GLY A 61 5.87 0.48 15.00
N THR A 62 6.07 0.07 13.75
CA THR A 62 5.17 0.39 12.64
C THR A 62 3.84 -0.36 12.73
N LEU A 63 3.87 -1.67 13.01
CA LEU A 63 2.68 -2.48 13.20
C LEU A 63 1.89 -2.06 14.45
N GLY A 64 2.55 -1.66 15.53
CA GLY A 64 1.87 -1.15 16.72
C GLY A 64 1.07 0.12 16.42
N PHE A 65 1.69 1.08 15.74
CA PHE A 65 1.00 2.30 15.31
C PHE A 65 -0.13 2.00 14.32
N LEU A 66 0.14 1.20 13.29
CA LEU A 66 -0.88 0.82 12.30
C LEU A 66 -2.02 0.01 12.90
N ALA A 67 -1.75 -0.89 13.84
CA ALA A 67 -2.78 -1.68 14.51
C ALA A 67 -3.73 -0.80 15.33
N ALA A 68 -3.22 0.23 16.02
CA ALA A 68 -4.05 1.18 16.73
C ALA A 68 -4.92 2.00 15.75
N VAL A 69 -4.33 2.54 14.68
CA VAL A 69 -5.05 3.35 13.67
C VAL A 69 -6.11 2.53 12.94
N ILE A 70 -5.75 1.33 12.47
CA ILE A 70 -6.67 0.42 11.77
C ILE A 70 -7.74 -0.07 12.75
N GLY A 71 -7.38 -0.46 13.97
CA GLY A 71 -8.32 -0.91 15.00
C GLY A 71 -9.37 0.15 15.31
N LEU A 72 -8.95 1.38 15.62
CA LEU A 72 -9.87 2.49 15.87
C LEU A 72 -10.71 2.81 14.62
N GLY A 73 -10.09 2.82 13.44
CA GLY A 73 -10.77 3.04 12.17
C GLY A 73 -11.84 2.00 11.87
N THR A 74 -11.61 0.73 12.19
CA THR A 74 -12.60 -0.34 11.99
C THR A 74 -13.79 -0.22 12.96
N ILE A 75 -13.54 0.15 14.22
CA ILE A 75 -14.61 0.40 15.20
C ILE A 75 -15.46 1.58 14.74
N LEU A 76 -14.84 2.70 14.36
CA LEU A 76 -15.54 3.86 13.83
C LEU A 76 -16.31 3.53 12.54
N GLY A 77 -15.70 2.76 11.63
CA GLY A 77 -16.35 2.32 10.39
C GLY A 77 -17.60 1.48 10.65
N LYS A 78 -17.54 0.51 11.56
CA LYS A 78 -18.72 -0.27 11.96
C LYS A 78 -19.78 0.57 12.66
N MET A 79 -19.39 1.54 13.50
CA MET A 79 -20.32 2.47 14.13
C MET A 79 -21.03 3.37 13.12
N MET A 80 -20.33 3.81 12.06
CA MET A 80 -20.92 4.57 10.96
C MET A 80 -21.90 3.74 10.12
N GLU A 81 -21.61 2.44 9.95
CA GLU A 81 -22.48 1.50 9.25
C GLU A 81 -23.79 1.28 10.03
N VAL A 82 -23.71 0.96 11.33
CA VAL A 82 -24.91 0.66 12.14
C VAL A 82 -25.77 1.90 12.44
N SER A 83 -25.17 3.10 12.48
CA SER A 83 -25.92 4.35 12.68
C SER A 83 -26.61 4.86 11.42
N GLY A 84 -26.34 4.26 10.25
CA GLY A 84 -26.81 4.77 8.96
C GLY A 84 -26.20 6.13 8.57
N ALA A 85 -25.20 6.61 9.33
CA ALA A 85 -24.54 7.88 9.06
C ALA A 85 -23.84 7.87 7.70
N ALA A 86 -23.16 6.77 7.35
CA ALA A 86 -22.50 6.61 6.05
C ALA A 86 -23.50 6.69 4.88
N GLU A 87 -24.69 6.10 5.04
CA GLU A 87 -25.74 6.13 4.01
C GLU A 87 -26.32 7.54 3.84
N ARG A 88 -26.57 8.26 4.94
CA ARG A 88 -27.02 9.67 4.90
C ARG A 88 -26.01 10.59 4.24
N ILE A 89 -24.71 10.39 4.50
CA ILE A 89 -23.64 11.12 3.83
C ILE A 89 -23.65 10.82 2.32
N GLY A 90 -23.74 9.54 1.93
CA GLY A 90 -23.79 9.13 0.53
C GLY A 90 -24.96 9.73 -0.25
N LEU A 91 -26.17 9.68 0.31
CA LEU A 91 -27.38 10.27 -0.30
C LEU A 91 -27.29 11.79 -0.43
N THR A 92 -26.69 12.47 0.56
CA THR A 92 -26.45 13.92 0.50
C THR A 92 -25.42 14.26 -0.59
N LEU A 93 -24.38 13.45 -0.74
CA LEU A 93 -23.35 13.61 -1.77
C LEU A 93 -23.93 13.44 -3.18
N GLN A 94 -24.79 12.44 -3.40
CA GLN A 94 -25.48 12.24 -4.68
C GLN A 94 -26.39 13.41 -5.07
N ARG A 95 -26.97 14.10 -4.08
CA ARG A 95 -27.77 15.31 -4.32
C ARG A 95 -26.91 16.48 -4.82
N CYS A 96 -25.62 16.51 -4.50
CA CYS A 96 -24.67 17.45 -5.12
C CYS A 96 -24.44 17.03 -6.58
N ARG A 97 -25.14 17.71 -7.51
CA ARG A 97 -25.14 17.49 -8.96
C ARG A 97 -23.76 17.43 -9.65
N TRP A 98 -22.69 17.81 -8.96
CA TRP A 98 -21.31 17.82 -9.46
C TRP A 98 -20.58 16.46 -9.34
N LEU A 99 -21.13 15.51 -8.59
CA LEU A 99 -20.54 14.18 -8.36
C LEU A 99 -21.56 13.07 -8.69
N SER A 100 -22.03 13.04 -9.94
CA SER A 100 -22.85 11.92 -10.44
C SER A 100 -22.04 10.61 -10.39
N ALA A 101 -22.71 9.48 -10.17
CA ALA A 101 -22.10 8.15 -10.12
C ALA A 101 -21.23 7.86 -11.35
N ASP A 102 -21.60 8.39 -12.53
CA ASP A 102 -20.84 8.28 -13.77
C ASP A 102 -19.46 8.95 -13.67
N VAL A 103 -19.36 10.11 -13.04
CA VAL A 103 -18.08 10.84 -12.89
C VAL A 103 -17.16 10.07 -11.95
N ILE A 104 -17.69 9.51 -10.86
CA ILE A 104 -16.93 8.69 -9.92
C ILE A 104 -16.40 7.43 -10.64
N MET A 105 -17.25 6.76 -11.40
CA MET A 105 -16.86 5.54 -12.13
C MET A 105 -15.80 5.82 -13.20
N VAL A 106 -15.90 6.95 -13.91
CA VAL A 106 -14.89 7.36 -14.90
C VAL A 106 -13.58 7.74 -14.24
N LEU A 107 -13.60 8.43 -13.10
CA LEU A 107 -12.39 8.90 -12.41
C LEU A 107 -11.66 7.73 -11.74
N VAL A 108 -12.38 6.81 -11.09
CA VAL A 108 -11.83 5.56 -10.53
C VAL A 108 -11.33 4.64 -11.64
N GLY A 109 -12.10 4.51 -12.73
CA GLY A 109 -11.70 3.72 -13.90
C GLY A 109 -10.47 4.28 -14.59
N ALA A 110 -10.30 5.60 -14.65
CA ALA A 110 -9.11 6.24 -15.20
C ALA A 110 -7.88 5.95 -14.33
N ASP A 111 -7.96 6.14 -13.01
CA ASP A 111 -6.85 5.89 -12.07
C ASP A 111 -6.38 4.43 -12.11
N LEU A 112 -7.33 3.48 -12.05
CA LEU A 112 -7.04 2.05 -12.12
C LEU A 112 -6.46 1.62 -13.50
N ARG A 113 -6.88 2.29 -14.58
CA ARG A 113 -6.39 2.05 -15.93
C ARG A 113 -4.93 2.53 -16.09
N TYR A 114 -4.52 3.59 -15.40
CA TYR A 114 -3.12 4.03 -15.44
C TYR A 114 -2.18 3.06 -14.71
N HIS A 115 -2.61 2.46 -13.59
CA HIS A 115 -1.75 1.58 -12.79
C HIS A 115 -1.66 0.14 -13.31
N VAL A 116 -2.74 -0.43 -13.89
CA VAL A 116 -2.78 -1.85 -14.30
C VAL A 116 -2.42 -2.07 -15.78
N VAL A 117 -2.75 -1.15 -16.70
CA VAL A 117 -2.55 -1.37 -18.15
C VAL A 117 -1.11 -1.16 -18.58
N ARG A 118 -0.29 -0.45 -17.79
CA ARG A 118 1.14 -0.24 -18.10
C ARG A 118 1.99 -1.52 -18.02
N GLY A 119 1.48 -2.59 -17.40
CA GLY A 119 2.18 -3.87 -17.25
C GLY A 119 1.70 -5.04 -18.12
N SER A 120 0.63 -4.88 -18.93
CA SER A 120 -0.06 -6.05 -19.55
C SER A 120 -0.34 -5.95 -21.06
N GLY A 121 -0.07 -4.83 -21.73
CA GLY A 121 -0.19 -4.73 -23.20
C GLY A 121 -1.57 -5.04 -23.80
N ARG A 122 -2.61 -5.19 -22.97
CA ARG A 122 -3.97 -5.53 -23.39
C ARG A 122 -4.85 -4.29 -23.37
N ARG A 123 -5.46 -3.98 -24.52
CA ARG A 123 -6.48 -2.94 -24.65
C ARG A 123 -7.77 -3.41 -24.00
N VAL A 124 -8.31 -2.62 -23.07
CA VAL A 124 -9.55 -2.93 -22.35
C VAL A 124 -10.70 -2.11 -22.94
N ALA A 125 -11.77 -2.79 -23.34
CA ALA A 125 -13.00 -2.22 -23.89
C ALA A 125 -13.72 -1.27 -22.91
N HIS A 126 -14.48 -0.32 -23.45
CA HIS A 126 -15.27 0.66 -22.71
C HIS A 126 -16.56 0.04 -22.12
N PRO A 127 -16.91 0.32 -20.86
CA PRO A 127 -18.09 -0.25 -20.20
C PRO A 127 -19.28 0.72 -20.23
N THR A 128 -19.62 1.30 -21.39
CA THR A 128 -20.88 2.06 -21.53
C THR A 128 -21.96 1.15 -22.12
N GLY A 129 -22.48 0.26 -21.29
CA GLY A 129 -23.71 -0.48 -21.51
C GLY A 129 -24.80 0.06 -20.59
N VAL A 130 -25.28 1.27 -20.89
CA VAL A 130 -26.35 1.92 -20.15
C VAL A 130 -27.66 1.18 -20.43
N PHE A 131 -28.24 0.55 -19.42
CA PHE A 131 -29.63 0.09 -19.42
C PHE A 131 -30.31 0.60 -18.13
N TYR A 132 -30.95 1.76 -18.22
CA TYR A 132 -31.89 2.25 -17.21
C TYR A 132 -33.27 1.71 -17.56
N ARG A 133 -33.88 0.95 -16.67
CA ARG A 133 -35.33 0.77 -16.58
C ARG A 133 -35.76 0.60 -15.13
#